data_AF-A0A4R5C683-F1
#
_entry.id   AF-A0A4R5C683-F1
#
_cell.length_a   1.000
_cell.length_b   1.000
_cell.length_c   1.000
_cell.angle_alpha   90.00
_cell.angle_beta   90.00
_cell.angle_gamma   90.00
#
_symmetry.space_group_name_H-M   'P 1'
#
loop_
_entity.id
_entity.type
_entity.pdbx_description
1 polymer ?
#
loop_
_entity_poly.entity_id
_entity_poly.type
_entity_poly.pdbx_seq_one_letter_code
_entity_poly.pdbx_strand_id
1 'polypeptide(L)'
;MHSAVRRLVFGPEADFSEPLGVHVAIADAPAHCATPMAGRGTSLALLGAWTLTEELGRHDDVEAAFSAYEQRQRPHAAAAQEFARGGADLVVPATWEAIEARNTRLRAAQR
;
A
#
# COMPACT_ATOMS: atom_id res chain seq x y z
N MET A 1 -1.67 -9.36 -16.55
CA MET A 1 -0.32 -9.94 -16.42
C MET A 1 -0.40 -11.38 -16.89
N HIS A 2 0.03 -11.68 -18.13
CA HIS A 2 -0.12 -13.01 -18.71
C HIS A 2 1.24 -13.71 -18.77
N SER A 3 1.25 -14.97 -18.36
CA SER A 3 2.46 -15.81 -18.40
C SER A 3 2.69 -16.30 -19.82
N ALA A 4 3.87 -16.02 -20.39
CA ALA A 4 4.28 -16.50 -21.70
C ALA A 4 4.23 -18.04 -21.83
N VAL A 5 4.35 -18.75 -20.69
CA VAL A 5 4.22 -20.22 -20.60
C VAL A 5 2.83 -20.70 -21.03
N ARG A 6 1.78 -19.93 -20.74
CA ARG A 6 0.40 -20.33 -20.98
C ARG A 6 0.08 -20.41 -22.48
N ARG A 7 0.65 -19.52 -23.29
CA ARG A 7 0.51 -19.53 -24.75
C ARG A 7 1.20 -20.74 -25.40
N LEU A 8 2.34 -21.17 -24.86
CA LEU A 8 3.09 -22.32 -25.37
C LEU A 8 2.37 -23.65 -25.11
N VAL A 9 1.66 -23.75 -23.99
CA VAL A 9 0.96 -24.99 -23.58
C VAL A 9 -0.44 -25.08 -24.17
N PHE A 10 -1.17 -23.96 -24.24
CA PHE A 10 -2.60 -23.97 -24.57
C PHE A 10 -2.93 -23.37 -25.95
N GLY A 11 -1.98 -22.73 -26.64
CA GLY A 11 -2.25 -22.10 -27.95
C GLY A 11 -2.74 -20.66 -27.83
N PRO A 12 -3.44 -20.12 -28.85
CA PRO A 12 -3.88 -18.73 -28.89
C PRO A 12 -4.77 -18.40 -27.69
N GLU A 13 -4.40 -17.36 -26.95
CA GLU A 13 -5.07 -17.01 -25.69
C GLU A 13 -6.56 -16.70 -25.86
N ALA A 14 -6.91 -16.08 -26.99
CA ALA A 14 -8.29 -15.71 -27.34
C ALA A 14 -9.26 -16.90 -27.37
N ASP A 15 -8.75 -18.12 -27.57
CA ASP A 15 -9.57 -19.33 -27.60
C ASP A 15 -9.96 -19.82 -26.19
N PHE A 16 -9.34 -19.27 -25.13
CA PHE A 16 -9.48 -19.75 -23.75
C PHE A 16 -9.68 -18.64 -22.70
N SER A 17 -9.78 -17.38 -23.12
CA SER A 17 -9.97 -16.23 -22.23
C SER A 17 -11.28 -15.51 -22.55
N GLU A 18 -12.15 -15.39 -21.56
CA GLU A 18 -13.34 -14.55 -21.63
C GLU A 18 -13.23 -13.37 -20.64
N PRO A 19 -13.64 -12.15 -21.02
CA PRO A 19 -13.63 -11.01 -20.12
C PRO A 19 -14.66 -11.22 -19.00
N LEU A 20 -14.19 -11.23 -17.75
CA LEU A 20 -15.06 -11.38 -16.58
C LEU A 20 -15.79 -10.09 -16.18
N GLY A 21 -15.58 -8.99 -16.91
CA GLY A 21 -16.08 -7.66 -16.53
C GLY A 21 -15.38 -7.05 -15.31
N VAL A 22 -14.24 -7.61 -14.90
CA VAL A 22 -13.46 -7.14 -13.75
C VAL A 22 -12.13 -6.56 -14.23
N HIS A 23 -11.79 -5.36 -13.76
CA HIS A 23 -10.49 -4.74 -13.99
C HIS A 23 -9.56 -5.05 -12.81
N VAL A 24 -8.37 -5.58 -13.13
CA VAL A 24 -7.32 -5.85 -12.15
C VAL A 24 -6.21 -4.84 -12.34
N ALA A 25 -6.00 -3.98 -11.34
CA ALA A 25 -4.87 -3.06 -11.29
C ALA A 25 -3.80 -3.60 -10.34
N ILE A 26 -2.55 -3.58 -10.78
CA ILE A 26 -1.38 -3.89 -9.97
C ILE A 26 -0.48 -2.67 -10.07
N ALA A 27 -0.40 -1.92 -8.98
CA ALA A 27 0.50 -0.80 -8.88
C ALA A 27 1.72 -1.25 -8.08
N ASP A 28 2.90 -1.12 -8.67
CA ASP A 28 4.11 -1.06 -7.86
C ASP A 28 4.14 0.34 -7.26
N ALA A 29 3.82 0.44 -5.99
CA ALA A 29 3.98 1.71 -5.33
C ALA A 29 5.43 1.78 -4.89
N PRO A 30 6.24 2.73 -5.42
CA PRO A 30 7.54 3.07 -4.85
C PRO A 30 7.47 3.55 -3.37
N ALA A 31 6.30 3.40 -2.73
CA ALA A 31 5.92 3.91 -1.43
C ALA A 31 5.29 2.88 -0.47
N HIS A 32 5.04 1.61 -0.86
CA HIS A 32 4.22 0.68 -0.04
C HIS A 32 4.96 -0.35 0.81
N CYS A 33 6.30 -0.38 0.77
CA CYS A 33 7.02 -0.67 2.00
C CYS A 33 6.98 0.58 2.89
N ALA A 34 5.79 0.90 3.43
CA ALA A 34 5.77 1.43 4.79
C ALA A 34 6.45 0.32 5.58
N THR A 35 7.74 0.49 5.87
CA THR A 35 8.60 -0.46 6.58
C THR A 35 7.78 -1.33 7.54
N PRO A 36 8.02 -2.65 7.66
CA PRO A 36 7.26 -3.54 8.55
C PRO A 36 7.00 -2.94 9.96
N MET A 37 7.90 -2.06 10.39
CA MET A 37 7.87 -1.25 11.61
C MET A 37 6.69 -0.26 11.78
N ALA A 38 5.98 0.15 10.73
CA ALA A 38 4.91 1.15 10.84
C ALA A 38 3.53 0.54 11.11
N GLY A 39 3.32 -0.77 10.83
CA GLY A 39 2.04 -1.45 11.00
C GLY A 39 0.87 -0.89 10.17
N ARG A 40 1.14 0.07 9.26
CA ARG A 40 0.09 0.85 8.55
C ARG A 40 -0.17 0.37 7.12
N GLY A 41 0.58 -0.62 6.63
CA GLY A 41 0.46 -1.12 5.26
C GLY A 41 -0.95 -1.64 4.95
N THR A 42 -1.56 -2.40 5.86
CA THR A 42 -2.92 -2.93 5.68
C THR A 42 -3.97 -1.84 5.61
N SER A 43 -3.94 -0.88 6.54
CA SER A 43 -4.89 0.25 6.53
C SER A 43 -4.73 1.10 5.27
N LEU A 44 -3.48 1.33 4.83
CA LEU A 44 -3.20 2.09 3.61
C LEU A 44 -3.72 1.35 2.36
N ALA A 45 -3.57 0.03 2.32
CA ALA A 45 -4.06 -0.80 1.22
C ALA A 45 -5.60 -0.81 1.14
N LEU A 46 -6.28 -0.94 2.29
CA LEU A 46 -7.75 -0.91 2.34
C LEU A 46 -8.32 0.46 1.94
N LEU A 47 -7.73 1.54 2.46
CA LEU A 47 -8.13 2.91 2.07
C LEU A 47 -7.81 3.19 0.60
N GLY A 48 -6.68 2.69 0.09
CA GLY A 48 -6.31 2.81 -1.31
C GLY A 48 -7.29 2.09 -2.23
N ALA A 49 -7.66 0.85 -1.91
CA ALA A 49 -8.63 0.09 -2.68
C ALA A 49 -10.02 0.75 -2.69
N TRP A 50 -10.49 1.23 -1.53
CA TRP A 50 -11.74 1.98 -1.43
C TRP A 50 -11.71 3.24 -2.31
N THR A 51 -10.68 4.07 -2.15
CA THR A 51 -10.50 5.32 -2.90
C THR A 51 -10.43 5.05 -4.40
N LEU A 52 -9.70 4.03 -4.83
CA LEU A 52 -9.60 3.64 -6.24
C LEU A 52 -10.96 3.24 -6.81
N THR A 53 -11.73 2.45 -6.07
CA THR A 53 -13.06 2.00 -6.50
C THR A 53 -14.01 3.18 -6.63
N GLU A 54 -13.95 4.13 -5.71
CA GLU A 54 -14.72 5.37 -5.81
C GLU A 54 -14.35 6.21 -7.04
N GLU A 55 -13.08 6.43 -7.32
CA GLU A 55 -12.66 7.25 -8.47
C GLU A 55 -12.99 6.57 -9.80
N LEU A 56 -12.85 5.24 -9.88
CA LEU A 56 -13.31 4.47 -11.04
C LEU A 56 -14.83 4.55 -11.26
N GLY A 57 -15.61 4.74 -10.20
CA GLY A 57 -17.07 4.94 -10.31
C GLY A 57 -17.50 6.38 -10.62
N ARG A 58 -16.60 7.36 -10.47
CA ARG A 58 -16.88 8.80 -10.67
C ARG A 58 -16.43 9.31 -12.04
N HIS A 59 -15.59 8.56 -12.74
CA HIS A 59 -14.97 8.97 -13.98
C HIS A 59 -15.22 7.93 -15.08
N ASP A 60 -15.64 8.40 -16.26
CA ASP A 60 -15.78 7.57 -17.46
C ASP A 60 -14.42 7.27 -18.12
N ASP A 61 -13.41 8.10 -17.82
CA ASP A 61 -12.03 7.92 -18.27
C ASP A 61 -11.14 7.36 -17.16
N VAL A 62 -10.46 6.25 -17.46
CA VAL A 62 -9.61 5.53 -16.50
C VAL A 62 -8.36 6.34 -16.13
N GLU A 63 -7.83 7.13 -17.06
CA GLU A 63 -6.64 7.95 -16.81
C GLU A 63 -6.96 9.09 -15.83
N ALA A 64 -8.09 9.76 -16.04
CA ALA A 64 -8.65 10.73 -15.09
C ALA A 64 -8.91 10.11 -13.70
N ALA A 65 -9.50 8.90 -13.64
CA ALA A 65 -9.75 8.19 -12.39
C ALA A 65 -8.46 7.91 -11.61
N PHE A 66 -7.41 7.45 -12.31
CA PHE A 66 -6.11 7.16 -11.68
C PHE A 66 -5.41 8.44 -11.20
N SER A 67 -5.49 9.53 -11.96
CA SER A 67 -4.96 10.83 -11.53
C SER A 67 -5.65 11.33 -10.26
N ALA A 68 -6.98 11.23 -10.20
CA ALA A 68 -7.76 11.61 -9.02
C ALA A 68 -7.45 10.71 -7.81
N TYR A 69 -7.35 9.39 -8.02
CA TYR A 69 -6.92 8.44 -6.99
C TYR A 69 -5.52 8.79 -6.45
N GLU A 70 -4.56 9.07 -7.34
CA GLU A 70 -3.18 9.40 -6.96
C GLU A 70 -3.14 10.65 -6.08
N GLN A 71 -3.88 11.69 -6.45
CA GLN A 71 -3.99 12.94 -5.69
C GLN A 71 -4.57 12.71 -4.30
N ARG A 72 -5.61 11.88 -4.17
CA ARG A 72 -6.25 11.55 -2.88
C ARG A 72 -5.40 10.64 -2.01
N GLN A 73 -4.68 9.68 -2.59
CA GLN A 73 -3.91 8.68 -1.85
C GLN A 73 -2.55 9.21 -1.36
N ARG A 74 -1.95 10.19 -2.07
CA ARG A 74 -0.61 10.73 -1.77
C ARG A 74 -0.41 11.22 -0.34
N PRO A 75 -1.32 11.99 0.28
CA PRO A 75 -1.13 12.48 1.63
C PRO A 75 -1.10 11.35 2.67
N HIS A 76 -1.92 10.32 2.49
CA HIS A 76 -1.96 9.16 3.39
C HIS A 76 -0.66 8.36 3.31
N ALA A 77 -0.13 8.16 2.11
CA ALA A 77 1.15 7.49 1.90
C ALA A 77 2.30 8.29 2.54
N ALA A 78 2.34 9.62 2.32
CA ALA A 78 3.34 10.49 2.90
C ALA A 78 3.33 10.45 4.44
N ALA A 79 2.15 10.56 5.06
CA ALA A 79 2.00 10.52 6.52
C ALA A 79 2.39 9.15 7.12
N ALA A 80 2.13 8.05 6.40
CA ALA A 80 2.58 6.72 6.83
C ALA A 80 4.11 6.58 6.79
N GLN A 81 4.75 7.16 5.77
CA GLN A 81 6.20 7.15 5.61
C GLN A 81 6.93 8.05 6.60
N GLU A 82 6.39 9.24 6.88
CA GLU A 82 6.94 10.15 7.88
C GLU A 82 6.91 9.52 9.28
N PHE A 83 5.78 8.89 9.63
CA PHE A 83 5.67 8.14 10.87
C PHE A 83 6.70 7.01 10.97
N ALA A 84 6.92 6.27 9.88
CA ALA A 84 7.92 5.22 9.82
C ALA A 84 9.35 5.74 10.07
N ARG A 85 9.69 6.93 9.55
CA ARG A 85 11.00 7.55 9.75
C ARG A 85 11.23 8.03 11.18
N GLY A 86 10.19 8.50 11.87
CA GLY A 86 10.31 9.07 13.22
C GLY A 86 10.30 8.08 14.38
N GLY A 87 10.05 6.79 14.13
CA GLY A 87 9.77 5.80 15.18
C GLY A 87 10.83 4.72 15.38
N ALA A 88 11.90 4.69 14.58
CA ALA A 88 12.79 3.53 14.53
C ALA A 88 13.46 3.22 15.88
N ASP A 89 14.04 4.24 16.52
CA ASP A 89 14.72 4.10 17.82
C ASP A 89 13.74 3.86 18.98
N LEU A 90 12.45 4.21 18.81
CA LEU A 90 11.40 3.94 19.80
C LEU A 90 10.90 2.49 19.70
N VAL A 91 10.87 1.93 18.49
CA VAL A 91 10.32 0.59 18.21
C VAL A 91 11.40 -0.49 18.36
N VAL A 92 12.60 -0.25 17.84
CA VAL A 92 13.74 -1.19 17.86
C VAL A 92 15.01 -0.50 18.36
N PRO A 93 15.13 -0.21 19.67
CA PRO A 93 16.33 0.39 20.23
C PRO A 93 17.52 -0.59 20.13
N ALA A 94 18.69 -0.08 19.73
CA ALA A 94 19.87 -0.90 19.47
C ALA A 94 20.55 -1.46 20.73
N THR A 95 20.26 -0.90 21.92
CA THR A 95 20.90 -1.27 23.18
C THR A 95 19.88 -1.47 24.30
N TRP A 96 20.27 -2.24 25.31
CA TRP A 96 19.45 -2.47 26.49
C TRP A 96 19.11 -1.17 27.24
N GLU A 97 20.10 -0.29 27.39
CA GLU A 97 19.93 1.04 28.00
C GLU A 97 18.88 1.88 27.24
N ALA A 98 18.90 1.83 25.91
CA ALA A 98 17.91 2.52 25.08
C ALA A 98 16.50 1.90 25.22
N ILE A 99 16.39 0.58 25.45
CA ILE A 99 15.12 -0.08 25.77
C ILE A 99 14.55 0.42 27.09
N GLU A 100 15.37 0.52 28.15
CA GLU A 100 14.92 0.97 29.46
C GLU A 100 14.51 2.45 29.46
N ALA A 101 15.27 3.32 28.80
CA ALA A 101 14.95 4.73 28.64
C ALA A 101 13.60 4.92 27.90
N ARG A 102 13.40 4.19 26.80
CA ARG A 102 12.13 4.17 26.05
C ARG A 102 10.96 3.68 26.90
N ASN A 103 11.13 2.60 27.66
CA ASN A 103 10.08 2.04 28.51
C ASN A 103 9.68 3.01 29.63
N THR A 104 10.64 3.70 30.23
CA THR A 104 10.40 4.71 31.27
C THR A 104 9.57 5.87 30.72
N ARG A 105 9.95 6.39 29.54
CA ARG A 105 9.23 7.46 28.85
C ARG A 105 7.78 7.06 28.53
N LEU A 106 7.57 5.87 27.98
CA LEU A 106 6.21 5.40 27.62
C LEU A 106 5.31 5.23 28.83
N ARG A 107 5.83 4.69 29.95
CA ARG A 107 5.07 4.54 31.20
C ARG A 107 4.69 5.88 31.82
N ALA A 108 5.54 6.90 31.69
CA ALA A 108 5.25 8.25 32.17
C ALA A 108 4.16 8.94 31.34
N ALA A 109 4.09 8.67 30.03
CA ALA A 109 3.08 9.24 29.12
C ALA A 109 1.70 8.56 29.22
N GLN A 110 1.57 7.45 29.94
CA GLN A 110 0.32 6.70 30.15
C GLN A 110 -0.36 7.03 31.50
N ARG A 111 0.21 7.95 32.29
CA ARG A 111 -0.39 8.47 33.52
C ARG A 111 -0.96 9.86 33.28
#